data_AF-A0A957J1S3-F1
#
_entry.id   AF-A0A957J1S3-F1
#
_cell.length_a   1.000
_cell.length_b   1.000
_cell.length_c   1.000
_cell.angle_alpha   90.00
_cell.angle_beta   90.00
_cell.angle_gamma   90.00
#
_symmetry.space_group_name_H-M   'P 1'
#
loop_
_entity.id
_entity.type
_entity.pdbx_description
1 polymer ?
#
loop_
_entity_poly.entity_id
_entity_poly.type
_entity_poly.pdbx_seq_one_letter_code
_entity_poly.pdbx_strand_id
1 'polypeptide(L)'
;TPLRYMDSLLGGDNRRGLVVGSYAFPINLRDAARFAIHKLVIAQARRSETEAKSQKDIRQADELLAGLLELGLEDEAVAALAALPAAGYPAALAHVRRSQHRLEQSGAWLGQQLDRLSA
;
A
#
# COMPACT_ATOMS: atom_id res chain seq x y z
N THR A 1 -11.91 -15.63 5.37
CA THR A 1 -10.67 -16.41 5.13
C THR A 1 -9.47 -15.48 5.28
N PRO A 2 -8.61 -15.69 6.29
CA PRO A 2 -7.49 -14.79 6.60
C PRO A 2 -6.48 -14.59 5.46
N LEU A 3 -6.33 -15.59 4.59
CA LEU A 3 -5.35 -15.60 3.50
C LEU A 3 -5.60 -14.59 2.39
N ARG A 4 -6.85 -14.16 2.15
CA ARG A 4 -7.14 -13.17 1.08
C ARG A 4 -6.37 -11.87 1.30
N TYR A 5 -6.08 -11.50 2.54
CA TYR A 5 -5.34 -10.29 2.91
C TYR A 5 -3.82 -10.47 2.90
N MET A 6 -3.32 -11.60 2.41
CA MET A 6 -1.90 -11.86 2.25
C MET A 6 -1.48 -11.86 0.78
N ASP A 7 -2.38 -11.55 -0.16
CA ASP A 7 -2.05 -11.60 -1.60
C ASP A 7 -0.98 -10.58 -2.00
N SER A 8 -0.80 -9.50 -1.22
CA SER A 8 0.36 -8.60 -1.36
C SER A 8 1.72 -9.29 -1.12
N LEU A 9 1.71 -10.49 -0.52
CA LEU A 9 2.88 -11.36 -0.30
C LEU A 9 3.04 -12.43 -1.36
N LEU A 10 2.00 -12.66 -2.16
CA LEU A 10 1.94 -13.70 -3.18
C LEU A 10 2.10 -13.12 -4.59
N GLY A 11 1.81 -11.83 -4.76
CA GLY A 11 1.92 -11.10 -6.02
C GLY A 11 3.24 -10.33 -6.16
N GLY A 12 4.16 -10.93 -6.91
CA GLY A 12 5.39 -10.37 -7.48
C GLY A 12 6.62 -10.31 -6.56
N ASP A 13 7.72 -9.74 -7.06
CA ASP A 13 9.05 -10.00 -6.49
C ASP A 13 9.29 -9.30 -5.15
N ASN A 14 9.72 -10.08 -4.15
CA ASN A 14 10.30 -9.52 -2.93
C ASN A 14 11.64 -8.86 -3.26
N ARG A 15 11.90 -7.69 -2.67
CA ARG A 15 13.21 -7.04 -2.79
C ARG A 15 14.15 -7.65 -1.76
N ARG A 16 15.26 -8.23 -2.24
CA ARG A 16 16.37 -8.62 -1.35
C ARG A 16 17.08 -7.35 -0.94
N GLY A 17 17.14 -7.12 0.36
CA GLY A 17 17.81 -5.98 0.96
C GLY A 17 18.86 -6.43 1.98
N LEU A 18 19.64 -5.47 2.46
CA LEU A 18 20.61 -5.65 3.51
C LEU A 18 20.33 -4.57 4.56
N VAL A 19 20.05 -4.97 5.80
CA VAL A 19 20.05 -4.03 6.91
C VAL A 19 21.49 -3.90 7.38
N VAL A 20 22.02 -2.68 7.33
CA VAL A 20 23.40 -2.40 7.73
C VAL A 20 23.39 -1.65 9.06
N GLY A 21 23.87 -2.30 10.11
CA GLY A 21 24.19 -1.70 11.40
C GLY A 21 25.63 -2.07 11.79
N SER A 22 25.87 -2.47 13.04
CA SER A 22 27.17 -3.05 13.46
C SER A 22 27.50 -4.35 12.70
N TYR A 23 26.49 -5.03 12.19
CA TYR A 23 26.59 -6.17 11.28
C TYR A 23 25.58 -6.00 10.16
N ALA A 24 25.83 -6.65 9.03
CA ALA A 24 24.93 -6.66 7.89
C ALA A 24 24.26 -8.03 7.76
N PHE A 25 22.93 -8.08 7.71
CA PHE A 25 22.19 -9.32 7.52
C PHE A 25 21.15 -9.20 6.40
N PRO A 26 21.07 -10.20 5.50
CA PRO A 26 20.17 -10.15 4.37
C PRO A 26 18.72 -10.24 4.85
N ILE A 27 17.86 -9.43 4.26
CA ILE A 27 16.43 -9.46 4.51
C ILE A 27 15.65 -9.53 3.21
N ASN A 28 14.47 -10.12 3.26
CA ASN A 28 13.49 -10.01 2.19
C ASN A 28 12.50 -8.91 2.58
N LEU A 29 12.60 -7.79 1.89
CA LEU A 29 11.66 -6.69 2.00
C LEU A 29 10.49 -6.91 1.04
N ARG A 30 9.31 -6.57 1.54
CA ARG A 30 8.15 -6.40 0.67
C ARG A 30 8.38 -5.17 -0.20
N ASP A 31 7.87 -5.22 -1.42
CA ASP A 31 7.77 -4.02 -2.25
C ASP A 31 6.99 -2.94 -1.49
N ALA A 32 7.61 -1.78 -1.28
CA ALA A 32 7.09 -0.73 -0.40
C ALA A 32 5.78 -0.15 -0.94
N ALA A 33 5.70 0.07 -2.25
CA ALA A 33 4.51 0.57 -2.93
C ALA A 33 3.33 -0.39 -2.77
N ARG A 34 3.53 -1.69 -3.07
CA ARG A 34 2.49 -2.70 -2.87
C ARG A 34 2.07 -2.81 -1.42
N PHE A 35 3.01 -2.74 -0.49
CA PHE A 35 2.69 -2.80 0.93
C PHE A 35 1.85 -1.62 1.39
N ALA A 36 2.17 -0.39 0.96
CA ALA A 36 1.39 0.80 1.28
C ALA A 36 -0.03 0.73 0.70
N ILE A 37 -0.17 0.40 -0.60
CA ILE A 37 -1.47 0.25 -1.25
C ILE A 37 -2.30 -0.85 -0.58
N HIS A 38 -1.67 -1.96 -0.22
CA HIS A 38 -2.33 -3.04 0.51
C HIS A 38 -2.86 -2.60 1.87
N LYS A 39 -2.10 -1.80 2.63
CA LYS A 39 -2.54 -1.25 3.91
C LYS A 39 -3.81 -0.41 3.78
N LEU A 40 -3.92 0.40 2.72
CA LEU A 40 -5.12 1.18 2.43
C LEU A 40 -6.35 0.29 2.15
N VAL A 41 -6.18 -0.84 1.47
CA VAL A 41 -7.26 -1.81 1.25
C VAL A 41 -7.69 -2.44 2.57
N ILE A 42 -6.72 -2.91 3.36
CA ILE A 42 -6.98 -3.63 4.62
C ILE A 42 -7.69 -2.77 5.66
N ALA A 43 -7.32 -1.50 5.76
CA ALA A 43 -7.95 -0.54 6.66
C ALA A 43 -9.48 -0.48 6.46
N GLN A 44 -9.97 -0.71 5.24
CA GLN A 44 -11.40 -0.67 4.93
C GLN A 44 -12.07 -2.06 4.86
N ALA A 45 -11.30 -3.11 4.57
CA ALA A 45 -11.85 -4.44 4.35
C ALA A 45 -12.16 -5.20 5.66
N ARG A 46 -11.45 -4.88 6.74
CA ARG A 46 -11.60 -5.59 8.03
C ARG A 46 -12.70 -4.96 8.90
N ARG A 47 -13.95 -5.41 8.70
CA ARG A 47 -15.13 -4.97 9.49
C ARG A 47 -15.04 -5.21 11.01
N SER A 48 -14.15 -6.09 11.49
CA SER A 48 -14.08 -6.50 12.90
C SER A 48 -12.90 -5.90 13.69
N GLU A 49 -12.08 -5.04 13.07
CA GLU A 49 -10.95 -4.41 13.75
C GLU A 49 -11.34 -3.03 14.30
N THR A 50 -10.68 -2.61 15.38
CA THR A 50 -10.93 -1.32 16.01
C THR A 50 -10.51 -0.18 15.10
N GLU A 51 -11.23 0.95 15.17
CA GLU A 51 -10.92 2.17 14.42
C GLU A 51 -9.45 2.62 14.60
N ALA A 52 -8.88 2.40 15.78
CA ALA A 52 -7.47 2.67 16.06
C ALA A 52 -6.50 1.88 15.16
N LYS A 53 -6.83 0.63 14.80
CA LYS A 53 -6.00 -0.19 13.92
C LYS A 53 -6.12 0.24 12.46
N SER A 54 -7.33 0.55 12.00
CA SER A 54 -7.54 1.15 10.68
C SER A 54 -6.73 2.45 10.54
N GLN A 55 -6.80 3.33 11.53
CA GLN A 55 -6.01 4.57 11.56
C GLN A 55 -4.51 4.31 11.51
N LYS A 56 -4.01 3.32 12.25
CA LYS A 56 -2.60 2.93 12.20
C LYS A 56 -2.20 2.49 10.80
N ASP A 57 -2.99 1.62 10.17
CA ASP A 57 -2.68 1.11 8.83
C ASP A 57 -2.70 2.23 7.78
N ILE A 58 -3.62 3.20 7.90
CA ILE A 58 -3.67 4.39 7.03
C ILE A 58 -2.43 5.27 7.22
N ARG A 59 -2.04 5.58 8.46
CA ARG A 59 -0.82 6.39 8.72
C ARG A 59 0.44 5.71 8.18
N GLN A 60 0.59 4.41 8.40
CA GLN A 60 1.71 3.64 7.86
C GLN A 60 1.75 3.69 6.32
N ALA A 61 0.60 3.63 5.67
CA ALA A 61 0.51 3.75 4.22
C ALA A 61 0.86 5.17 3.73
N ASP A 62 0.41 6.20 4.45
CA ASP A 62 0.67 7.60 4.11
C ASP A 62 2.16 7.92 4.20
N GLU A 63 2.82 7.55 5.30
CA GLU A 63 4.26 7.73 5.50
C GLU A 63 5.08 7.04 4.41
N LEU A 64 4.71 5.80 4.05
CA LEU A 64 5.40 5.06 2.99
C LEU A 64 5.17 5.66 1.61
N LEU A 65 3.94 6.06 1.29
CA LEU A 65 3.64 6.71 0.01
C LEU A 65 4.37 8.04 -0.09
N ALA A 66 4.29 8.89 0.93
CA ALA A 66 5.02 10.15 0.98
C ALA A 66 6.52 9.95 0.76
N GLY A 67 7.15 9.00 1.46
CA GLY A 67 8.56 8.68 1.25
C GLY A 67 8.89 8.18 -0.15
N LEU A 68 8.02 7.37 -0.78
CA LEU A 68 8.20 6.96 -2.18
C LEU A 68 8.15 8.15 -3.14
N LEU A 69 7.21 9.08 -2.93
CA LEU A 69 7.10 10.30 -3.74
C LEU A 69 8.33 11.20 -3.55
N GLU A 70 8.78 11.40 -2.32
CA GLU A 70 9.98 12.19 -2.00
C GLU A 70 11.26 11.63 -2.66
N LEU A 71 11.33 10.30 -2.81
CA LEU A 71 12.44 9.61 -3.47
C LEU A 71 12.32 9.53 -5.00
N GLY A 72 11.25 10.09 -5.60
CA GLY A 72 11.01 10.01 -7.05
C GLY A 72 10.66 8.60 -7.53
N LEU A 73 10.01 7.80 -6.67
CA LEU A 73 9.58 6.43 -6.94
C LEU A 73 8.07 6.35 -7.20
N GLU A 74 7.49 7.40 -7.80
CA GLU A 74 6.05 7.49 -8.06
C GLU A 74 5.56 6.38 -9.00
N ASP A 75 6.37 6.00 -9.98
CA ASP A 75 6.06 4.95 -10.95
C ASP A 75 5.83 3.60 -10.26
N GLU A 76 6.54 3.31 -9.16
CA GLU A 76 6.33 2.09 -8.37
C GLU A 76 4.95 2.10 -7.70
N ALA A 77 4.54 3.25 -7.16
CA ALA A 77 3.23 3.44 -6.54
C ALA A 77 2.10 3.37 -7.57
N VAL A 78 2.29 3.95 -8.75
CA VAL A 78 1.35 3.83 -9.89
C VAL A 78 1.21 2.38 -10.34
N ALA A 79 2.33 1.66 -10.51
CA ALA A 79 2.31 0.25 -10.89
C ALA A 79 1.60 -0.63 -9.85
N ALA A 80 1.84 -0.38 -8.55
CA ALA A 80 1.16 -1.09 -7.47
C ALA A 80 -0.36 -0.84 -7.48
N LEU A 81 -0.78 0.40 -7.75
CA LEU A 81 -2.19 0.76 -7.83
C LEU A 81 -2.87 0.13 -9.06
N ALA A 82 -2.21 0.14 -10.22
CA ALA A 82 -2.71 -0.46 -11.46
C ALA A 82 -2.81 -1.99 -11.38
N ALA A 83 -2.01 -2.64 -10.53
CA ALA A 83 -2.07 -4.09 -10.32
C ALA A 83 -3.24 -4.55 -9.44
N LEU A 84 -3.89 -3.65 -8.68
CA LEU A 84 -4.96 -4.00 -7.74
C LEU A 84 -6.15 -4.77 -8.34
N PRO A 85 -6.69 -4.42 -9.53
CA PRO A 85 -7.82 -5.14 -10.12
C PRO A 85 -7.51 -6.62 -10.37
N ALA A 86 -6.26 -6.92 -10.76
CA ALA A 86 -5.81 -8.30 -10.99
C ALA A 86 -5.52 -9.07 -9.69
N ALA A 87 -5.37 -8.36 -8.55
CA ALA A 87 -5.00 -8.95 -7.26
C ALA A 87 -6.16 -9.68 -6.54
N GLY A 88 -7.34 -9.82 -7.14
CA GLY A 88 -8.42 -10.67 -6.61
C GLY A 88 -9.18 -10.10 -5.40
N TYR A 89 -9.02 -8.81 -5.10
CA TYR A 89 -9.76 -8.11 -4.04
C TYR A 89 -11.02 -7.42 -4.60
N PRO A 90 -12.22 -7.86 -4.21
CA PRO A 90 -13.46 -7.18 -4.60
C PRO A 90 -13.42 -5.74 -4.05
N ALA A 91 -13.76 -4.78 -4.90
CA ALA A 91 -13.83 -3.36 -4.53
C ALA A 91 -12.50 -2.76 -3.99
N ALA A 92 -11.33 -3.33 -4.29
CA ALA A 92 -10.04 -2.82 -3.82
C ALA A 92 -9.83 -1.33 -4.11
N LEU A 93 -10.09 -0.89 -5.36
CA LEU A 93 -9.98 0.53 -5.71
C LEU A 93 -10.93 1.42 -4.89
N ALA A 94 -12.15 0.95 -4.60
CA ALA A 94 -13.09 1.68 -3.75
C ALA A 94 -12.64 1.73 -2.28
N HIS A 95 -11.96 0.69 -1.80
CA HIS A 95 -11.32 0.70 -0.49
C HIS A 95 -10.15 1.70 -0.45
N VAL A 96 -9.27 1.70 -1.44
CA VAL A 96 -8.18 2.67 -1.54
C VAL A 96 -8.73 4.09 -1.60
N ARG A 97 -9.76 4.34 -2.41
CA ARG A 97 -10.41 5.66 -2.51
C ARG A 97 -11.00 6.12 -1.18
N ARG A 98 -11.62 5.23 -0.39
CA ARG A 98 -12.10 5.57 0.96
C ARG A 98 -10.96 5.91 1.93
N SER A 99 -9.87 5.15 1.89
CA SER A 99 -8.70 5.44 2.72
C SER A 99 -7.98 6.71 2.29
N GLN A 100 -7.96 7.03 0.99
CA GLN A 100 -7.27 8.20 0.42
C GLN A 100 -7.73 9.52 1.04
N HIS A 101 -9.01 9.66 1.39
CA HIS A 101 -9.54 10.87 2.03
C HIS A 101 -8.99 11.11 3.44
N ARG A 102 -8.30 10.12 4.03
CA ARG A 102 -7.74 10.16 5.38
C ARG A 102 -6.21 10.28 5.39
N LEU A 103 -5.59 10.42 4.22
CA LEU A 103 -4.16 10.63 4.06
C LEU A 103 -3.86 12.12 4.20
N GLU A 104 -2.83 12.46 4.98
CA GLU A 104 -2.41 13.83 5.26
C GLU A 104 -1.40 14.31 4.22
N GLN A 105 -0.50 13.43 3.78
CA GLN A 105 0.66 13.81 2.94
C GLN A 105 0.45 13.43 1.48
N SER A 106 0.04 12.18 1.23
CA SER A 106 -0.04 11.61 -0.12
C SER A 106 -1.46 11.62 -0.73
N GLY A 107 -2.44 12.17 0.00
CA GLY A 107 -3.86 12.10 -0.35
C GLY A 107 -4.22 12.74 -1.69
N ALA A 108 -3.71 13.95 -1.97
CA ALA A 108 -4.00 14.65 -3.23
C ALA A 108 -3.42 13.92 -4.44
N TRP A 109 -2.16 13.48 -4.34
CA TRP A 109 -1.49 12.73 -5.39
C TRP A 109 -2.22 11.40 -5.69
N LEU A 110 -2.57 10.65 -4.64
CA LEU A 110 -3.27 9.37 -4.80
C LEU A 110 -4.66 9.56 -5.39
N GLY A 111 -5.37 10.62 -5.01
CA GLY A 111 -6.66 11.00 -5.60
C GLY A 111 -6.56 11.17 -7.12
N GLN A 112 -5.56 11.93 -7.58
CA GLN A 112 -5.31 12.14 -9.00
C GLN A 112 -5.02 10.83 -9.75
N GLN A 113 -4.23 9.92 -9.17
CA GLN A 113 -3.95 8.63 -9.82
C GLN A 113 -5.19 7.75 -9.93
N LEU A 114 -6.03 7.73 -8.88
CA LEU A 114 -7.28 6.99 -8.90
C LEU A 114 -8.27 7.53 -9.95
N ASP A 115 -8.29 8.85 -10.18
CA ASP A 115 -9.09 9.46 -11.25
C ASP A 115 -8.59 9.03 -12.63
N ARG A 116 -7.28 9.01 -12.86
CA ARG A 116 -6.67 8.54 -14.11
C ARG A 116 -6.99 7.08 -14.42
N LEU A 117 -7.07 6.22 -13.40
CA LEU A 117 -7.43 4.81 -13.57
C LEU A 117 -8.93 4.58 -13.82
N SER A 118 -9.77 5.58 -13.55
CA SER A 118 -11.22 5.51 -13.74
C SER A 118 -11.68 6.12 -15.07
N ALA A 119 -10.78 6.80 -15.79
CA ALA A 119 -10.99 7.40 -17.10
C ALA A 119 -10.66 6.40 -18.21
#